data_AF-A0A3M2GTS6-F1
#
_entry.id   AF-A0A3M2GTS6-F1
#
_cell.length_a   1.000
_cell.length_b   1.000
_cell.length_c   1.000
_cell.angle_alpha   90.00
_cell.angle_beta   90.00
_cell.angle_gamma   90.00
#
_symmetry.space_group_name_H-M   'P 1'
#
loop_
_entity.id
_entity.type
_entity.pdbx_description
1 polymer ?
#
loop_
_entity_poly.entity_id
_entity_poly.type
_entity_poly.pdbx_seq_one_letter_code
_entity_poly.pdbx_strand_id
1 'polypeptide(L)'
;MALPADQRPFDDTPVHTTDLPATPVRDRNIPAEAWVEAPPSLLRAGDDIGHPRIAYKRRLGPWLLWRAGPARGAEARYVAVHADDTSRVCTFRLHADGTGEGVGPDGLVHRRFRDWKRSLVEHP
;
A
#
# COMPACT_ATOMS: atom_id res chain seq x y z
N MET A 1 12.78 -21.94 2.65
CA MET A 1 13.32 -20.57 2.40
C MET A 1 12.17 -19.73 1.89
N ALA A 2 11.85 -18.57 2.49
CA ALA A 2 10.70 -17.77 2.08
C ALA A 2 11.05 -16.93 0.84
N LEU A 3 10.19 -16.96 -0.20
CA LEU A 3 10.38 -16.13 -1.39
C LEU A 3 10.36 -14.63 -1.03
N PRO A 4 11.19 -13.78 -1.67
CA PRO A 4 11.05 -12.33 -1.62
C PRO A 4 9.61 -11.89 -1.95
N ALA A 5 9.14 -10.81 -1.31
CA ALA A 5 7.73 -10.40 -1.43
C ALA A 5 7.29 -10.12 -2.87
N ASP A 6 8.20 -9.64 -3.71
CA ASP A 6 8.02 -9.35 -5.13
C ASP A 6 8.03 -10.58 -6.05
N GLN A 7 8.48 -11.74 -5.55
CA GLN A 7 8.53 -13.00 -6.30
C GLN A 7 7.40 -13.98 -5.93
N ARG A 8 6.54 -13.60 -4.98
CA ARG A 8 5.40 -14.43 -4.56
C ARG A 8 4.28 -14.34 -5.60
N PRO A 9 3.58 -15.46 -5.87
CA PRO A 9 2.45 -15.45 -6.78
C PRO A 9 1.36 -14.49 -6.26
N PHE A 10 0.68 -13.83 -7.20
CA PHE A 10 -0.55 -13.11 -6.90
C PHE A 10 -1.68 -14.11 -6.69
N ASP A 11 -2.49 -13.84 -5.68
CA ASP A 11 -3.72 -14.55 -5.42
C ASP A 11 -4.90 -13.62 -5.69
N ASP A 12 -5.57 -13.87 -6.81
CA ASP A 12 -6.70 -13.08 -7.28
C ASP A 12 -8.04 -13.49 -6.65
N THR A 13 -8.02 -14.35 -5.61
CA THR A 13 -9.22 -14.72 -4.85
C THR A 13 -9.85 -13.47 -4.21
N PRO A 14 -11.13 -13.16 -4.51
CA PRO A 14 -11.81 -12.03 -3.90
C PRO A 14 -11.74 -12.05 -2.38
N VAL A 15 -11.43 -10.91 -1.77
CA VAL A 15 -11.28 -10.77 -0.32
C VAL A 15 -11.97 -9.49 0.15
N HIS A 16 -12.71 -9.59 1.25
CA HIS A 16 -13.33 -8.44 1.90
C HIS A 16 -12.36 -7.78 2.90
N THR A 17 -12.61 -6.51 3.23
CA THR A 17 -11.83 -5.76 4.23
C THR A 17 -11.64 -6.52 5.55
N THR A 18 -12.66 -7.24 6.02
CA THR A 18 -12.64 -8.02 7.27
C THR A 18 -11.70 -9.22 7.21
N ASP A 19 -11.47 -9.76 6.01
CA ASP A 19 -10.67 -10.96 5.77
C ASP A 19 -9.22 -10.62 5.41
N LEU A 20 -8.91 -9.33 5.20
CA LEU A 20 -7.54 -8.87 4.97
C LEU A 20 -6.67 -9.09 6.23
N PRO A 21 -5.54 -9.80 6.10
CA PRO A 21 -4.76 -10.21 7.25
C PRO A 21 -4.08 -9.03 7.91
N ALA A 22 -4.03 -9.02 9.25
CA ALA A 22 -3.36 -7.95 9.99
C ALA A 22 -1.84 -7.93 9.73
N THR A 23 -1.24 -9.09 9.50
CA THR A 23 0.20 -9.29 9.29
C THR A 23 0.53 -9.49 7.81
N PRO A 24 1.79 -9.23 7.38
CA PRO A 24 2.21 -9.51 6.02
C PRO A 24 2.05 -10.98 5.65
N VAL A 25 1.38 -11.23 4.53
CA VAL A 25 1.22 -12.58 3.98
C VAL A 25 2.56 -13.06 3.43
N ARG A 26 3.00 -14.24 3.88
CA ARG A 26 4.34 -14.77 3.55
C ARG A 26 4.40 -15.57 2.26
N ASP A 27 3.27 -16.11 1.81
CA ASP A 27 3.27 -17.13 0.75
C ASP A 27 2.67 -16.63 -0.57
N ARG A 28 1.90 -15.54 -0.52
CA ARG A 28 1.20 -14.94 -1.66
C ARG A 28 1.11 -13.42 -1.55
N ASN A 29 0.90 -12.74 -2.66
CA ASN A 29 0.51 -11.33 -2.70
C ASN A 29 -1.00 -11.24 -2.95
N ILE A 30 -1.71 -10.47 -2.14
CA ILE A 30 -3.10 -10.09 -2.42
C ILE A 30 -3.04 -8.81 -3.28
N PRO A 31 -3.47 -8.83 -4.55
CA PRO A 31 -3.55 -7.63 -5.37
C PRO A 31 -4.71 -6.73 -4.92
N ALA A 32 -4.60 -5.43 -5.17
CA ALA A 32 -5.67 -4.47 -4.90
C ALA A 32 -6.96 -4.83 -5.66
N GLU A 33 -6.81 -5.41 -6.84
CA GLU A 33 -7.90 -5.91 -7.69
C GLU A 33 -8.68 -7.07 -7.05
N ALA A 34 -8.08 -7.81 -6.12
CA ALA A 34 -8.75 -8.87 -5.37
C ALA A 34 -9.53 -8.33 -4.16
N TRP A 35 -9.24 -7.11 -3.70
CA TRP A 35 -9.97 -6.50 -2.60
C TRP A 35 -11.28 -5.92 -3.11
N VAL A 36 -12.40 -6.48 -2.65
CA VAL A 36 -13.75 -6.17 -3.16
C VAL A 36 -14.12 -4.70 -2.96
N GLU A 37 -13.73 -4.10 -1.83
CA GLU A 37 -14.01 -2.71 -1.51
C GLU A 37 -12.92 -1.73 -2.01
N ALA A 38 -11.96 -2.19 -2.81
CA ALA A 38 -10.85 -1.36 -3.26
C ALA A 38 -11.34 -0.10 -4.00
N PRO A 39 -10.97 1.11 -3.54
CA PRO A 39 -11.37 2.32 -4.22
C PRO A 39 -10.63 2.47 -5.56
N PRO A 40 -11.24 3.13 -6.57
CA PRO A 40 -10.58 3.37 -7.86
C PRO A 40 -9.24 4.10 -7.75
N SER A 41 -9.11 4.98 -6.76
CA SER A 41 -7.86 5.70 -6.47
C SER A 41 -6.71 4.76 -6.10
N LEU A 42 -7.01 3.66 -5.38
CA LEU A 42 -6.02 2.61 -5.13
C LEU A 42 -5.71 1.87 -6.43
N LEU A 43 -6.71 1.40 -7.17
CA LEU A 43 -6.52 0.59 -8.39
C LEU A 43 -5.71 1.30 -9.48
N ARG A 44 -5.72 2.64 -9.49
CA ARG A 44 -5.01 3.48 -10.47
C ARG A 44 -3.69 4.05 -9.97
N ALA A 45 -3.35 3.87 -8.68
CA ALA A 45 -2.18 4.47 -8.07
C ALA A 45 -0.83 3.95 -8.63
N GLY A 46 -0.85 2.91 -9.45
CA GLY A 46 0.33 2.33 -10.09
C GLY A 46 0.54 2.77 -11.54
N ASP A 47 -0.47 3.36 -12.17
CA ASP A 47 -0.55 3.51 -13.63
C ASP A 47 0.53 4.47 -14.17
N ASP A 48 0.70 5.63 -13.55
CA ASP A 48 1.67 6.67 -13.95
C ASP A 48 3.13 6.27 -13.69
N ILE A 49 3.36 5.13 -13.06
CA ILE A 49 4.67 4.74 -12.51
C ILE A 49 5.17 3.44 -13.12
N GLY A 50 4.43 2.88 -14.10
CA GLY A 50 4.75 1.62 -14.76
C GLY A 50 4.53 0.38 -13.88
N HIS A 51 3.82 0.50 -12.76
CA HIS A 51 3.58 -0.58 -11.81
C HIS A 51 2.09 -0.71 -11.45
N PRO A 52 1.23 -1.08 -12.42
CA PRO A 52 -0.23 -1.08 -12.24
C PRO A 52 -0.70 -2.09 -11.19
N ARG A 53 0.02 -3.20 -11.01
CA ARG A 53 -0.34 -4.23 -10.03
C ARG A 53 0.12 -3.82 -8.63
N ILE A 54 -0.82 -3.65 -7.71
CA ILE A 54 -0.58 -3.12 -6.37
C ILE A 54 -0.80 -4.21 -5.35
N ALA A 55 0.21 -4.52 -4.55
CA ALA A 55 0.12 -5.61 -3.58
C ALA A 55 -0.14 -5.11 -2.16
N TYR A 56 -1.05 -5.77 -1.45
CA TYR A 56 -1.25 -5.62 -0.02
C TYR A 56 0.04 -5.92 0.74
N LYS A 57 0.31 -5.16 1.80
CA LYS A 57 1.50 -5.33 2.63
C LYS A 57 1.16 -5.69 4.06
N ARG A 58 0.29 -4.93 4.71
CA ARG A 58 -0.15 -5.16 6.09
C ARG A 58 -1.20 -4.13 6.49
N ARG A 59 -1.79 -4.36 7.65
CA ARG A 59 -2.63 -3.40 8.35
C ARG A 59 -1.79 -2.56 9.33
N LEU A 60 -2.14 -1.29 9.49
CA LEU A 60 -1.56 -0.31 10.42
C LEU A 60 -2.72 0.38 11.16
N GLY A 61 -3.19 -0.22 12.27
CA GLY A 61 -4.44 0.23 12.88
C GLY A 61 -5.61 0.05 11.90
N PRO A 62 -6.41 1.08 11.59
CA PRO A 62 -7.46 0.99 10.58
C PRO A 62 -6.93 1.15 9.14
N TRP A 63 -5.67 1.53 8.95
CA TRP A 63 -5.11 1.76 7.62
C TRP A 63 -4.63 0.47 6.96
N LEU A 64 -5.12 0.19 5.75
CA LEU A 64 -4.68 -0.89 4.88
C LEU A 64 -3.53 -0.40 4.01
N LEU A 65 -2.32 -0.95 4.20
CA LEU A 65 -1.14 -0.52 3.46
C LEU A 65 -0.91 -1.38 2.22
N TRP A 66 -0.80 -0.71 1.09
CA TRP A 66 -0.58 -1.25 -0.24
C TRP A 66 0.70 -0.68 -0.85
N ARG A 67 1.27 -1.37 -1.86
CA ARG A 67 2.42 -0.86 -2.61
C ARG A 67 2.39 -1.23 -4.09
N ALA A 68 2.53 -0.22 -4.94
CA ALA A 68 2.90 -0.31 -6.34
C ALA A 68 4.43 -0.34 -6.48
N GLY A 69 4.98 -1.25 -7.28
CA GLY A 69 6.41 -1.29 -7.59
C GLY A 69 7.32 -1.99 -6.56
N PRO A 70 8.64 -2.01 -6.82
CA PRO A 70 9.63 -2.70 -5.99
C PRO A 70 9.86 -2.03 -4.63
N ALA A 71 10.58 -2.71 -3.75
CA ALA A 71 10.84 -2.20 -2.40
C ALA A 71 11.94 -1.13 -2.34
N ARG A 72 12.87 -1.13 -3.31
CA ARG A 72 14.10 -0.32 -3.35
C ARG A 72 14.56 -0.13 -4.80
N GLY A 73 15.31 0.95 -5.03
CA GLY A 73 16.07 1.17 -6.28
C GLY A 73 15.24 1.44 -7.53
N ALA A 74 13.94 1.69 -7.36
CA ALA A 74 13.04 2.04 -8.46
C ALA A 74 11.84 2.84 -7.91
N GLU A 75 11.07 3.39 -8.84
CA GLU A 75 9.84 4.10 -8.52
C GLU A 75 8.83 3.18 -7.83
N ALA A 76 8.32 3.60 -6.68
CA ALA A 76 7.29 2.87 -5.96
C ALA A 76 6.27 3.85 -5.36
N ARG A 77 5.05 3.37 -5.13
CA ARG A 77 4.03 4.16 -4.43
C ARG A 77 3.41 3.32 -3.34
N TYR A 78 3.44 3.83 -2.11
CA TYR A 78 2.66 3.30 -1.01
C TYR A 78 1.32 4.00 -0.99
N VAL A 79 0.26 3.23 -0.74
CA VAL A 79 -1.10 3.73 -0.59
C VAL A 79 -1.64 3.19 0.71
N ALA A 80 -2.17 4.06 1.57
CA ALA A 80 -2.91 3.68 2.75
C ALA A 80 -4.38 4.03 2.53
N VAL A 81 -5.27 3.05 2.68
CA VAL A 81 -6.73 3.25 2.59
C VAL A 81 -7.34 2.94 3.94
N HIS A 82 -8.23 3.79 4.44
CA HIS A 82 -8.91 3.53 5.70
C HIS A 82 -9.93 2.38 5.55
N ALA A 83 -9.92 1.43 6.48
CA ALA A 83 -10.74 0.22 6.39
C ALA A 83 -12.26 0.50 6.43
N ASP A 84 -12.68 1.50 7.20
CA ASP A 84 -14.10 1.83 7.36
C ASP A 84 -14.57 2.96 6.41
N ASP A 85 -13.64 3.59 5.68
CA ASP A 85 -13.93 4.68 4.75
C ASP A 85 -12.93 4.69 3.59
N THR A 86 -13.30 4.07 2.48
CA THR A 86 -12.42 3.91 1.32
C THR A 86 -12.15 5.21 0.56
N SER A 87 -12.82 6.32 0.92
CA SER A 87 -12.50 7.65 0.41
C SER A 87 -11.27 8.27 1.08
N ARG A 88 -10.94 7.83 2.31
CA ARG A 88 -9.74 8.27 3.03
C ARG A 88 -8.53 7.52 2.51
N VAL A 89 -7.80 8.17 1.61
CA VAL A 89 -6.61 7.61 0.96
C VAL A 89 -5.42 8.54 1.15
N CYS A 90 -4.32 7.98 1.64
CA CYS A 90 -3.03 8.66 1.75
C CYS A 90 -2.01 7.97 0.84
N THR A 91 -1.14 8.73 0.19
CA THR A 91 -0.11 8.17 -0.70
C THR A 91 1.28 8.67 -0.35
N PHE A 92 2.28 7.82 -0.53
CA PHE A 92 3.69 8.16 -0.44
C PHE A 92 4.45 7.65 -1.65
N ARG A 93 5.04 8.55 -2.42
CA ARG A 93 5.91 8.27 -3.56
C ARG A 93 7.33 8.02 -3.07
N LEU A 94 7.94 6.94 -3.54
CA LEU A 94 9.36 6.65 -3.38
C LEU A 94 10.02 6.70 -4.76
N HIS A 95 11.12 7.43 -4.87
CA HIS A 95 11.89 7.59 -6.10
C HIS A 95 13.08 6.64 -6.13
N ALA A 96 13.60 6.38 -7.34
CA ALA A 96 14.76 5.51 -7.54
C ALA A 96 16.02 5.97 -6.79
N ASP A 97 16.17 7.28 -6.54
CA ASP A 97 17.27 7.89 -5.79
C ASP A 97 17.15 7.72 -4.26
N GLY A 98 16.06 7.09 -3.79
CA GLY A 98 15.79 6.85 -2.37
C GLY A 98 15.09 8.01 -1.65
N THR A 99 14.85 9.13 -2.33
CA THR A 99 13.98 10.19 -1.82
C THR A 99 12.51 9.78 -1.91
N GLY A 100 11.64 10.50 -1.22
CA GLY A 100 10.21 10.28 -1.33
C GLY A 100 9.40 11.38 -0.68
N GLU A 101 8.12 11.41 -1.00
CA GLU A 101 7.19 12.41 -0.53
C GLU A 101 5.77 11.84 -0.47
N GLY A 102 5.00 12.23 0.54
CA GLY A 102 3.61 11.85 0.65
C GLY A 102 2.85 12.68 1.66
N VAL A 103 1.54 12.81 1.45
CA VAL A 103 0.65 13.48 2.41
C VAL A 103 0.11 12.45 3.40
N GLY A 104 0.24 12.75 4.68
CA GLY A 104 -0.31 11.94 5.77
C GLY A 104 -1.79 12.27 6.04
N PRO A 105 -2.47 11.48 6.89
CA PRO A 105 -3.83 11.79 7.35
C PRO A 105 -3.91 13.06 8.22
N ASP A 106 -2.76 13.53 8.71
CA ASP A 106 -2.60 14.83 9.39
C ASP A 106 -2.64 16.03 8.43
N GLY A 107 -2.74 15.78 7.11
CA GLY A 107 -2.70 16.81 6.08
C GLY A 107 -1.30 17.37 5.81
N LEU A 108 -0.25 16.85 6.47
CA LEU A 108 1.11 17.32 6.32
C LEU A 108 1.86 16.56 5.23
N VAL A 109 2.81 17.25 4.58
CA VAL A 109 3.74 16.65 3.63
C VAL A 109 4.93 16.04 4.38
N HIS A 110 5.14 14.74 4.18
CA HIS A 110 6.23 13.97 4.79
C HIS A 110 7.27 13.60 3.73
N ARG A 111 8.55 13.91 3.98
CA ARG A 111 9.67 13.54 3.08
C ARG A 111 10.34 12.21 3.43
N ARG A 112 9.96 11.59 4.54
CA ARG A 112 10.50 10.30 4.98
C ARG A 112 9.37 9.32 5.16
N PHE A 113 9.51 8.14 4.58
CA PHE A 113 8.52 7.07 4.69
C PHE A 113 8.23 6.66 6.14
N ARG A 114 9.23 6.79 7.04
CA ARG A 114 9.05 6.51 8.46
C ARG A 114 8.11 7.50 9.14
N ASP A 115 8.24 8.79 8.83
CA ASP A 115 7.43 9.86 9.41
C ASP A 115 6.00 9.78 8.87
N TRP A 116 5.83 9.55 7.57
CA TRP A 116 4.53 9.28 6.95
C TRP A 116 3.82 8.09 7.61
N LYS A 117 4.50 6.95 7.81
CA LYS A 117 3.91 5.80 8.52
C LYS A 117 3.55 6.10 9.96
N ARG A 118 4.34 6.93 10.65
CA ARG A 118 4.04 7.33 12.03
C ARG A 118 2.74 8.15 12.05
N SER A 119 2.55 9.09 11.12
CA SER A 119 1.32 9.88 11.03
C SER A 119 0.07 9.01 10.87
N LEU A 120 0.13 7.91 10.08
CA LEU A 120 -0.96 6.94 9.95
C LEU A 120 -1.33 6.26 11.28
N VAL A 121 -0.32 5.93 12.09
CA VAL A 121 -0.55 5.28 13.38
C VAL A 121 -1.07 6.26 14.42
N GLU A 122 -0.64 7.52 14.36
CA GLU A 122 -1.06 8.58 15.28
C GLU A 122 -2.45 9.14 14.94
N HIS A 123 -2.91 9.00 13.69
CA HIS A 123 -4.20 9.49 13.20
C HIS A 123 -4.98 8.35 12.50
N PRO A 124 -5.60 7.44 13.28
CA PRO A 124 -6.48 6.39 12.76
C PRO A 124 -7.67 6.97 11.98
#